data_AF-A0A0A2V2M3-F1
#
_entry.id   AF-A0A0A2V2M3-F1
#
_cell.length_a   1.000
_cell.length_b   1.000
_cell.length_c   1.000
_cell.angle_alpha   90.00
_cell.angle_beta   90.00
_cell.angle_gamma   90.00
#
_symmetry.space_group_name_H-M   'P 1'
#
loop_
_entity.id
_entity.type
_entity.pdbx_description
1 polymer ?
#
loop_
_entity_poly.entity_id
_entity_poly.type
_entity_poly.pdbx_seq_one_letter_code
_entity_poly.pdbx_strand_id
1 'polypeptide(L)' 'MEQPVWKQQGYNVEIVYMAKDGTLTKRKIKVVSCNRNSVNGYCYLRHQMRSFLKENILAAHPKLPTSSHR' A
#
# COMPACT_ATOMS: atom_id res chain seq x y z
N MET A 1 19.79 -7.06 16.13
CA MET A 1 19.14 -6.01 15.31
C MET A 1 17.71 -6.47 15.06
N GLU A 2 16.84 -6.23 16.03
CA GLU A 2 15.46 -6.70 15.98
C GLU A 2 14.69 -5.88 14.93
N GLN A 3 14.13 -6.59 13.95
CA GLN A 3 13.39 -5.95 12.88
C GLN A 3 11.99 -5.58 13.40
N PRO A 4 11.50 -4.35 13.12
CA PRO A 4 10.21 -3.91 13.63
C PRO A 4 9.03 -4.77 13.13
N VAL A 5 8.04 -4.93 14.01
CA VAL A 5 6.87 -5.85 13.93
C VAL A 5 6.07 -5.76 12.61
N TRP A 6 6.16 -4.68 11.83
CA TRP A 6 5.49 -4.56 10.53
C TRP A 6 6.03 -5.52 9.45
N LYS A 7 7.08 -6.29 9.74
CA LYS A 7 7.64 -7.23 8.77
C LYS A 7 6.73 -8.42 8.43
N GLN A 8 5.82 -8.87 9.29
CA GLN A 8 5.28 -10.23 9.13
C GLN A 8 3.88 -10.43 8.54
N GLN A 9 2.94 -9.47 8.48
CA GLN A 9 1.60 -9.75 7.89
C GLN A 9 0.93 -8.50 7.26
N GLY A 10 1.60 -7.87 6.29
CA GLY A 10 0.99 -6.78 5.51
C GLY A 10 0.57 -7.28 4.13
N TYR A 11 -0.70 -7.08 3.76
CA TYR A 11 -1.17 -7.40 2.40
C TYR A 11 -0.55 -6.41 1.40
N ASN A 12 0.08 -6.96 0.37
CA ASN A 12 0.52 -6.16 -0.77
C ASN A 12 -0.70 -5.81 -1.61
N VAL A 13 -0.85 -4.54 -1.95
CA VAL A 13 -1.96 -4.04 -2.75
C VAL A 13 -1.41 -3.16 -3.86
N GLU A 14 -1.90 -3.38 -5.08
CA GLU A 14 -1.74 -2.43 -6.17
C GLU A 14 -2.93 -1.48 -6.19
N ILE A 15 -2.66 -0.17 -6.12
CA ILE A 15 -3.69 0.87 -6.16
C ILE A 15 -3.51 1.79 -7.36
N VAL A 16 -4.62 2.32 -7.87
CA VAL A 16 -4.63 3.53 -8.71
C VAL A 16 -4.94 4.70 -7.79
N TYR A 17 -4.00 5.62 -7.66
CA TYR A 17 -4.09 6.75 -6.74
C TYR A 17 -4.07 8.08 -7.49
N MET A 18 -5.05 8.93 -7.21
CA MET A 18 -5.15 10.29 -7.73
C MET A 18 -4.52 11.27 -6.73
N ALA A 19 -3.51 12.02 -7.18
CA ALA A 19 -2.95 13.10 -6.40
C ALA A 19 -3.85 14.35 -6.47
N LYS A 20 -3.59 15.34 -5.59
CA LYS A 20 -4.39 16.57 -5.51
C LYS A 20 -4.38 17.40 -6.79
N ASP A 21 -3.33 17.27 -7.58
CA ASP A 21 -3.17 17.91 -8.89
C ASP A 21 -3.89 17.14 -10.02
N GLY A 22 -4.62 16.08 -9.70
CA GLY A 22 -5.28 15.20 -10.68
C GLY A 22 -4.37 14.11 -11.26
N THR A 23 -3.08 14.09 -10.93
CA THR A 23 -2.16 13.10 -11.48
C THR A 23 -2.50 11.69 -11.00
N LEU A 24 -2.76 10.78 -11.94
CA LEU A 24 -3.00 9.37 -11.67
C LEU A 24 -1.68 8.58 -11.60
N THR A 25 -1.55 7.75 -10.58
CA THR A 25 -0.37 6.89 -10.39
C THR A 25 -0.77 5.48 -10.03
N LYS A 26 -0.10 4.49 -10.62
CA LYS A 26 -0.17 3.10 -10.17
C LYS A 26 0.87 2.88 -9.07
N ARG A 27 0.43 2.44 -7.88
CA ARG A 27 1.32 2.25 -6.72
C ARG A 27 1.19 0.85 -6.15
N LYS A 28 2.33 0.20 -5.90
CA LYS A 28 2.40 -0.98 -5.03
C LYS A 28 2.62 -0.51 -3.62
N ILE A 29 1.78 -0.95 -2.69
CA ILE A 29 1.89 -0.62 -1.27
C ILE A 29 1.83 -1.88 -0.42
N LYS A 30 2.59 -1.92 0.67
CA LYS A 30 2.37 -2.88 1.75
C LYS A 30 1.50 -2.19 2.80
N VAL A 31 0.26 -2.65 2.95
CA VAL A 31 -0.66 -2.07 3.94
C VAL A 31 -0.15 -2.43 5.34
N VAL A 32 -0.04 -1.42 6.19
CA VAL A 32 0.37 -1.57 7.60
C VAL A 32 -0.81 -1.34 8.54
N SER A 33 -1.64 -0.33 8.26
CA SER A 33 -2.89 -0.13 8.99
C SER A 33 -3.93 0.58 8.12
N CYS A 34 -5.20 0.37 8.44
CA CYS A 34 -6.32 1.06 7.82
C CYS A 34 -7.14 1.72 8.92
N ASN A 35 -7.47 2.99 8.75
CA ASN A 35 -8.47 3.68 9.59
C ASN A 35 -9.68 4.06 8.72
N ARG A 36 -10.59 4.90 9.24
CA ARG A 36 -11.82 5.26 8.52
C ARG A 36 -11.54 5.90 7.15
N ASN A 37 -10.63 6.87 7.09
CA ASN A 37 -10.44 7.75 5.92
C ASN A 37 -9.16 7.47 5.14
N SER A 38 -8.23 6.70 5.71
CA SER A 38 -6.90 6.51 5.12
C SER A 38 -6.36 5.10 5.31
N VAL A 39 -5.41 4.76 4.46
CA VAL A 39 -4.59 3.55 4.50
C VAL A 39 -3.16 4.00 4.75
N ASN A 40 -2.54 3.51 5.81
CA ASN A 40 -1.12 3.71 6.07
C ASN A 40 -0.36 2.49 5.55
N GLY A 41 0.67 2.73 4.75
CA GLY A 41 1.44 1.66 4.16
C GLY A 41 2.80 2.09 3.66
N TYR A 42 3.66 1.11 3.45
CA TYR A 42 4.95 1.32 2.81
C TYR A 42 4.74 1.44 1.30
N CYS A 43 5.17 2.55 0.71
CA CYS A 43 5.06 2.81 -0.73
C CYS A 43 6.32 2.36 -1.45
N TYR A 44 6.23 1.31 -2.26
CA TYR A 44 7.41 0.78 -2.97
C TYR A 44 7.95 1.72 -4.04
N LEU A 45 7.11 2.59 -4.63
CA LEU A 45 7.55 3.60 -5.59
C LEU A 45 8.45 4.67 -4.96
N ARG A 46 8.25 4.96 -3.66
CA ARG A 46 8.91 6.08 -2.96
C ARG A 46 9.82 5.61 -1.82
N HIS A 47 9.90 4.31 -1.61
CA HIS A 47 10.68 3.65 -0.55
C HIS A 47 10.47 4.21 0.87
N GLN A 48 9.25 4.62 1.20
CA GLN A 48 8.92 5.25 2.49
C GLN A 48 7.48 4.95 2.95
N MET A 49 7.22 5.12 4.24
CA MET A 49 5.88 5.06 4.83
C MET A 49 5.02 6.25 4.40
N ARG A 50 3.78 6.01 3.96
CA ARG A 50 2.85 7.08 3.56
C ARG A 50 1.43 6.74 4.00
N SER A 51 0.65 7.80 4.21
CA SER A 51 -0.80 7.74 4.34
C SER A 51 -1.45 8.03 2.98
N PHE A 52 -2.42 7.20 2.61
CA PHE A 52 -3.19 7.30 1.37
C PHE A 52 -4.64 7.54 1.74
N LEU A 53 -5.23 8.66 1.29
CA LEU A 53 -6.65 8.93 1.52
C LEU A 53 -7.50 7.99 0.67
N LYS A 54 -8.52 7.36 1.25
CA LYS A 54 -9.36 6.38 0.56
C LYS A 54 -10.15 6.98 -0.60
N GLU A 55 -10.64 8.21 -0.44
CA GLU A 55 -11.30 8.98 -1.49
C GLU A 55 -10.44 9.16 -2.75
N ASN A 56 -9.11 9.10 -2.60
CA ASN A 56 -8.16 9.25 -3.70
C ASN A 56 -7.68 7.90 -4.27
N ILE A 57 -8.16 6.77 -3.72
CA ILE A 57 -7.90 5.43 -4.24
C ILE A 57 -9.05 5.08 -5.19
N LEU A 58 -8.78 5.15 -6.50
CA LEU A 58 -9.79 4.89 -7.53
C LEU A 58 -9.97 3.40 -7.84
N ALA A 59 -8.93 2.60 -7.57
CA ALA A 59 -8.97 1.15 -7.68
C ALA A 59 -7.97 0.53 -6.71
N ALA A 60 -8.28 -0.67 -6.20
CA ALA A 60 -7.40 -1.45 -5.35
C ALA A 60 -7.46 -2.93 -5.74
N HIS A 61 -6.31 -3.54 -5.94
CA HIS A 61 -6.17 -4.95 -6.30
C HIS A 61 -5.23 -5.66 -5.32
N PRO A 62 -5.73 -6.64 -4.54
CA PRO A 62 -4.89 -7.39 -3.61
C PRO A 62 -3.90 -8.25 -4.38
N LYS A 63 -2.63 -8.19 -3.99
CA LYS A 63 -1.62 -9.16 -4.41
C LYS A 63 -1.59 -10.25 -3.36
N LEU A 64 -2.11 -11.41 -3.73
CA LEU A 64 -1.93 -12.61 -2.94
C LEU A 64 -0.42 -12.81 -2.68
N PRO A 65 -0.02 -13.24 -1.47
CA PRO A 65 1.35 -13.70 -1.29
C PRO A 65 1.58 -14.77 -2.34
N THR A 66 2.58 -14.57 -3.19
CA THR A 66 2.99 -15.60 -4.14
C THR A 66 3.51 -16.75 -3.31
N SER A 67 2.65 -17.70 -2.97
CA SER A 67 3.08 -19.03 -2.56
C SER A 67 3.84 -19.56 -3.76
N SER A 68 5.17 -19.46 -3.71
CA SER A 68 6.04 -20.17 -4.61
C SER A 68 5.76 -21.65 -4.39
N HIS A 69 4.84 -22.21 -5.16
CA HIS A 69 4.85 -23.65 -5.43
C HIS A 69 6.10 -23.87 -6.29
N ARG A 70 7.19 -24.17 -5.59
CA ARG A 70 8.36 -24.85 -6.11
C ARG A 70 8.35 -26.24 -5.48
#